data_AF-A0A815XPG2-F1
#
_entry.id   AF-A0A815XPG2-F1
#
_cell.length_a   1.000
_cell.length_b   1.000
_cell.length_c   1.000
_cell.angle_alpha   90.00
_cell.angle_beta   90.00
_cell.angle_gamma   90.00
#
_symmetry.space_group_name_H-M   'P 1'
#
loop_
_entity.id
_entity.type
_entity.pdbx_description
1 polymer ?
#
loop_
_entity_poly.entity_id
_entity_poly.type
_entity_poly.pdbx_seq_one_letter_code
_entity_poly.pdbx_strand_id
1 'polypeptide(L)'
;YANRAKNIKNQPRINEDPKDALLRKFQEEIARLKEQLEGKSKHGKKSRRQRTHDGADNDESNDSGQNDEELYLKDQQDKLNEEKRSILQKKNLNETEREDMLRELEEKQQEIQREQDERREMQNKIQQMESKLITGGKDIVTHTSEQEETLLQKRRLIAEAERRHYEVQKQLEQGEEERQTINEKYTNIKEEVEDKRAKKEKLSKQLKKLEAKKLEIVEKHRIVREELEAEQREIQKQTKLFQLIIENFIPTDERERLLKRIQFDDRHNRWTLKELSKQTDQMAARPILTHSDRRPIAVHSQSNSIPEIAYFKGENIILLQLDFPSRTTRDYEDPMVPPMIQAAMGKAMKDEENIELDA
;
A
#
# COMPACT_ATOMS: atom_id res chain seq x y z
N TYR A 1 -38.47 -33.65 76.73
CA TYR A 1 -39.43 -34.63 76.17
C TYR A 1 -40.87 -34.11 76.20
N ALA A 2 -41.39 -33.66 77.35
CA ALA A 2 -42.76 -33.14 77.51
C ALA A 2 -43.13 -31.97 76.55
N ASN A 3 -42.25 -30.98 76.37
CA ASN A 3 -42.50 -29.87 75.43
C ASN A 3 -42.42 -30.29 73.95
N ARG A 4 -41.70 -31.38 73.62
CA ARG A 4 -41.61 -31.89 72.25
C ARG A 4 -42.90 -32.59 71.84
N ALA A 5 -43.51 -33.35 72.76
CA ALA A 5 -44.79 -34.04 72.54
C ALA A 5 -45.96 -33.06 72.33
N LYS A 6 -46.01 -31.94 73.07
CA LYS A 6 -47.03 -30.88 72.88
C LYS A 6 -46.97 -30.19 71.51
N ASN A 7 -45.83 -30.27 70.82
CA ASN A 7 -45.60 -29.63 69.52
C ASN A 7 -45.76 -30.60 68.34
N ILE A 8 -46.06 -31.89 68.57
CA ILE A 8 -46.39 -32.82 67.49
C ILE A 8 -47.84 -32.61 67.09
N LYS A 9 -48.06 -31.75 66.09
CA LYS A 9 -49.35 -31.61 65.40
C LYS A 9 -49.27 -32.38 64.09
N ASN A 10 -49.43 -33.71 64.16
CA ASN A 10 -49.60 -34.49 62.94
C ASN A 10 -50.91 -34.05 62.29
N GLN A 11 -50.80 -33.46 61.09
CA GLN A 11 -51.98 -33.21 60.28
C GLN A 11 -52.57 -34.57 59.88
N PRO A 12 -53.88 -34.78 60.03
CA PRO A 12 -54.52 -36.00 59.56
C PRO A 12 -54.31 -36.10 58.05
N ARG A 13 -53.51 -37.08 57.62
CA ARG A 13 -53.40 -37.46 56.21
C ARG A 13 -54.48 -38.49 55.94
N ILE A 14 -55.49 -38.10 55.18
CA ILE A 14 -56.48 -39.04 54.66
C ILE A 14 -55.78 -39.84 53.57
N ASN A 15 -55.55 -41.13 53.81
CA ASN A 15 -55.02 -42.05 52.80
C ASN A 15 -56.18 -42.45 51.87
N GLU A 16 -56.50 -41.56 50.95
CA GLU A 16 -57.45 -41.82 49.87
C GLU A 16 -56.77 -42.58 48.73
N ASP A 17 -57.54 -43.38 47.99
CA ASP A 17 -57.07 -44.02 46.75
C ASP A 17 -56.54 -42.91 45.80
N PRO A 18 -55.40 -43.10 45.10
CA PRO A 18 -54.91 -42.14 44.12
C PRO A 18 -55.99 -41.69 43.11
N LYS A 19 -56.99 -42.52 42.82
CA LYS A 19 -58.15 -42.18 41.98
C LYS A 19 -59.09 -41.18 42.65
N ASP A 20 -59.44 -41.40 43.91
CA ASP A 20 -60.33 -40.52 44.68
C ASP A 20 -59.64 -39.18 45.01
N ALA A 21 -58.34 -39.20 45.32
CA ALA A 21 -57.54 -38.00 45.51
C ALA A 21 -57.44 -37.15 44.23
N LEU A 22 -57.43 -37.80 43.04
CA LEU A 22 -57.42 -37.12 41.75
C LEU A 22 -58.81 -36.54 41.43
N LEU A 23 -59.88 -37.30 41.66
CA LEU A 23 -61.26 -36.83 41.49
C LEU A 23 -61.56 -35.64 42.40
N ARG A 24 -61.13 -35.68 43.67
CA ARG A 24 -61.31 -34.56 44.59
C ARG A 24 -60.55 -33.32 44.14
N LYS A 25 -59.30 -33.46 43.68
CA LYS A 25 -58.53 -32.34 43.11
C LYS A 25 -59.19 -31.75 41.86
N PHE A 26 -59.77 -32.59 41.00
CA PHE A 26 -60.53 -32.10 39.85
C PHE A 26 -61.80 -31.38 40.27
N GLN A 27 -62.53 -31.89 41.27
CA GLN A 27 -63.70 -31.21 41.83
C GLN A 27 -63.33 -29.88 42.50
N GLU A 28 -62.25 -29.83 43.27
CA GLU A 28 -61.72 -28.62 43.90
C GLU A 28 -61.29 -27.58 42.85
N GLU A 29 -60.61 -27.99 41.78
CA GLU A 29 -60.17 -27.08 40.73
C GLU A 29 -61.34 -26.61 39.85
N ILE A 30 -62.34 -27.46 39.58
CA ILE A 30 -63.60 -27.05 38.93
C ILE A 30 -64.32 -26.03 39.82
N ALA A 31 -64.42 -26.28 41.13
CA ALA A 31 -65.06 -25.37 42.07
C ALA A 31 -64.34 -24.02 42.12
N ARG A 32 -63.00 -24.04 42.16
CA ARG A 32 -62.16 -22.84 42.14
C ARG A 32 -62.30 -22.04 40.84
N LEU A 33 -62.34 -22.69 39.68
CA LEU A 33 -62.51 -22.00 38.39
C LEU A 33 -63.93 -21.43 38.24
N LYS A 34 -64.96 -22.15 38.73
CA LYS A 34 -66.33 -21.63 38.83
C LYS A 34 -66.39 -20.41 39.74
N GLU A 35 -65.73 -20.47 40.90
CA GLU A 35 -65.64 -19.34 41.83
C GLU A 35 -64.89 -18.14 41.23
N GLN A 36 -63.84 -18.37 40.42
CA GLN A 36 -63.14 -17.29 39.72
C GLN A 36 -64.01 -16.63 38.63
N LEU A 37 -64.86 -17.39 37.94
CA LEU A 37 -65.86 -16.84 37.01
C LEU A 37 -66.93 -16.03 37.75
N GLU A 38 -67.42 -16.51 38.89
CA GLU A 38 -68.40 -15.80 39.73
C GLU A 38 -67.81 -14.57 40.44
N GLY A 39 -66.54 -14.63 40.86
CA GLY A 39 -65.83 -13.51 41.49
C GLY A 39 -65.60 -12.33 40.54
N LYS A 40 -65.34 -12.63 39.27
CA LYS A 40 -65.27 -11.63 38.19
C LYS A 40 -66.64 -11.03 37.85
N SER A 41 -67.77 -11.73 38.09
CA SER A 41 -69.12 -11.17 37.84
C SER A 41 -69.60 -10.14 38.89
N LYS A 42 -69.12 -10.23 40.14
CA LYS A 42 -69.54 -9.32 41.23
C LYS A 42 -69.04 -7.87 41.08
N HIS A 43 -68.03 -7.61 40.24
CA HIS A 43 -67.50 -6.26 40.03
C HIS A 43 -68.41 -5.36 39.19
N GLY A 44 -69.26 -5.91 38.31
CA GLY A 44 -70.27 -5.14 37.55
C GLY A 44 -71.47 -4.67 38.38
N LYS A 45 -71.79 -5.35 39.49
CA LYS A 45 -73.01 -5.10 40.28
C LYS A 45 -72.90 -3.91 41.26
N LYS A 46 -71.71 -3.34 41.51
CA LYS A 46 -71.52 -2.20 42.44
C LYS A 46 -71.99 -0.84 41.89
N SER A 47 -72.12 -0.67 40.58
CA SER A 47 -72.58 0.60 39.98
C SER A 47 -74.09 0.85 40.17
N ARG A 48 -74.89 -0.20 40.44
CA ARG A 48 -76.36 -0.10 40.45
C ARG A 48 -76.99 0.23 41.82
N ARG A 49 -76.21 0.34 42.90
CA ARG A 49 -76.75 0.49 44.27
C ARG A 49 -77.02 1.91 44.78
N GLN A 50 -76.90 2.96 43.96
CA GLN A 50 -77.12 4.35 44.41
C GLN A 50 -78.36 5.06 43.82
N ARG A 51 -79.26 4.35 43.13
CA ARG A 51 -80.57 4.89 42.74
C ARG A 51 -81.64 3.82 42.79
N THR A 52 -82.16 3.56 43.98
CA THR A 52 -83.59 3.53 44.36
C THR A 52 -83.71 2.89 45.75
N HIS A 53 -84.26 3.68 46.67
CA HIS A 53 -84.74 3.26 47.98
C HIS A 53 -86.13 2.63 47.76
N ASP A 54 -86.26 1.32 47.95
CA ASP A 54 -87.28 0.65 48.78
C ASP A 54 -87.39 -0.85 48.47
N GLY A 55 -87.42 -1.64 49.54
CA GLY A 55 -88.42 -2.70 49.71
C GLY A 55 -88.19 -4.08 49.08
N ALA A 56 -88.03 -5.05 49.99
CA ALA A 56 -88.52 -6.43 49.95
C ALA A 56 -87.62 -7.55 49.39
N ASP A 57 -87.32 -8.49 50.31
CA ASP A 57 -86.86 -9.86 50.11
C ASP A 57 -87.73 -10.63 49.12
N ASN A 58 -87.10 -11.37 48.20
CA ASN A 58 -87.46 -12.77 47.99
C ASN A 58 -86.30 -13.55 47.35
N ASP A 59 -86.00 -14.69 47.95
CA ASP A 59 -85.04 -15.71 47.55
C ASP A 59 -85.77 -16.75 46.69
N GLU A 60 -85.24 -17.03 45.49
CA GLU A 60 -85.24 -18.32 44.77
C GLU A 60 -85.06 -18.11 43.26
N SER A 61 -84.31 -19.05 42.65
CA SER A 61 -84.11 -19.26 41.19
C SER A 61 -82.90 -18.55 40.55
N ASN A 62 -81.71 -19.08 40.84
CA ASN A 62 -80.43 -18.62 40.31
C ASN A 62 -79.98 -19.47 39.10
N ASP A 63 -80.72 -19.39 37.97
CA ASP A 63 -80.32 -20.03 36.70
C ASP A 63 -80.63 -19.19 35.45
N SER A 64 -81.22 -18.00 35.60
CA SER A 64 -81.47 -17.08 34.46
C SER A 64 -80.41 -15.98 34.30
N GLY A 65 -79.44 -15.88 35.21
CA GLY A 65 -78.50 -14.75 35.28
C GLY A 65 -77.39 -14.74 34.22
N GLN A 66 -77.13 -15.84 33.52
CA GLN A 66 -76.11 -15.89 32.45
C GLN A 66 -76.58 -15.12 31.20
N ASN A 67 -77.86 -15.24 30.86
CA ASN A 67 -78.44 -14.56 29.70
C ASN A 67 -78.54 -13.04 29.93
N ASP A 68 -78.83 -12.62 31.17
CA ASP A 68 -78.98 -11.19 31.51
C ASP A 68 -77.63 -10.43 31.51
N GLU A 69 -76.52 -11.09 31.85
CA GLU A 69 -75.17 -10.50 31.83
C GLU A 69 -74.57 -10.44 30.41
N GLU A 70 -74.84 -11.44 29.57
CA GLU A 70 -74.44 -11.41 28.15
C GLU A 70 -75.18 -10.29 27.39
N LEU A 71 -76.46 -10.07 27.73
CA LEU A 71 -77.25 -8.94 27.22
C LEU A 71 -76.69 -7.58 27.68
N TYR A 72 -76.17 -7.48 28.91
CA TYR A 72 -75.57 -6.24 29.44
C TYR A 72 -74.24 -5.88 28.75
N LEU A 73 -73.36 -6.87 28.57
CA LEU A 73 -72.09 -6.68 27.84
C LEU A 73 -72.33 -6.28 26.38
N LYS A 74 -73.36 -6.86 25.76
CA LYS A 74 -73.76 -6.53 24.39
C LYS A 74 -74.34 -5.12 24.27
N ASP A 75 -75.21 -4.72 25.20
CA ASP A 75 -75.77 -3.36 25.27
C ASP A 75 -74.67 -2.30 25.52
N GLN A 76 -73.65 -2.62 26.30
CA GLN A 76 -72.48 -1.76 26.50
C GLN A 76 -71.62 -1.64 25.22
N GLN A 77 -71.46 -2.75 24.48
CA GLN A 77 -70.77 -2.77 23.19
C GLN A 77 -71.50 -1.90 22.15
N ASP A 78 -72.83 -1.99 22.12
CA ASP A 78 -73.66 -1.26 21.17
C ASP A 78 -73.67 0.25 21.46
N LYS A 79 -73.69 0.65 22.74
CA LYS A 79 -73.52 2.06 23.17
C LYS A 79 -72.17 2.64 22.75
N LEU A 80 -71.08 1.91 22.94
CA LEU A 80 -69.74 2.34 22.50
C LEU A 80 -69.66 2.47 20.97
N ASN A 81 -70.33 1.58 20.23
CA ASN A 81 -70.42 1.64 18.77
C ASN A 81 -71.24 2.84 18.27
N GLU A 82 -72.33 3.20 18.96
CA GLU A 82 -73.13 4.38 18.68
C GLU A 82 -72.36 5.68 18.98
N GLU A 83 -71.63 5.73 20.09
CA GLU A 83 -70.74 6.85 20.44
C GLU A 83 -69.66 7.04 19.37
N LYS A 84 -69.01 5.95 18.92
CA LYS A 84 -68.04 5.95 17.82
C LYS A 84 -68.63 6.52 16.53
N ARG A 85 -69.86 6.12 16.19
CA ARG A 85 -70.59 6.64 15.01
C ARG A 85 -70.95 8.13 15.14
N SER A 86 -71.33 8.57 16.34
CA SER A 86 -71.67 9.97 16.60
C SER A 86 -70.45 10.89 16.49
N ILE A 87 -69.28 10.44 16.94
CA ILE A 87 -68.01 11.17 16.83
C ILE A 87 -67.57 11.24 15.37
N LEU A 88 -67.78 10.17 14.59
CA LEU A 88 -67.48 10.16 13.17
C LEU A 88 -68.34 11.15 12.34
N GLN A 89 -69.54 11.50 12.80
CA GLN A 89 -70.44 12.43 12.10
C GLN A 89 -70.15 13.91 12.41
N LYS A 90 -69.55 14.23 13.56
CA LYS A 90 -69.19 15.62 13.92
C LYS A 90 -67.97 16.09 13.12
N LYS A 91 -68.17 16.94 12.10
CA LYS A 91 -67.12 17.48 11.20
C LYS A 91 -66.44 18.77 11.69
N ASN A 92 -66.86 19.36 12.81
CA ASN A 92 -66.38 20.64 13.32
C ASN A 92 -65.41 20.52 14.53
N LEU A 93 -64.79 19.36 14.74
CA LEU A 93 -63.80 19.12 15.81
C LEU A 93 -62.40 19.06 15.19
N ASN A 94 -61.36 19.48 15.94
CA ASN A 94 -59.96 19.30 15.54
C ASN A 94 -59.71 17.82 15.23
N GLU A 95 -59.09 17.51 14.09
CA GLU A 95 -58.84 16.12 13.66
C GLU A 95 -58.07 15.32 14.72
N THR A 96 -57.16 15.98 15.45
CA THR A 96 -56.38 15.39 16.54
C THR A 96 -57.23 14.94 17.74
N GLU A 97 -58.18 15.76 18.18
CA GLU A 97 -59.06 15.43 19.33
C GLU A 97 -60.06 14.32 18.97
N ARG A 98 -60.47 14.26 17.70
CA ARG A 98 -61.34 13.20 17.18
C ARG A 98 -60.62 11.86 17.12
N GLU A 99 -59.34 11.87 16.72
CA GLU A 99 -58.51 10.67 16.71
C GLU A 99 -58.24 10.14 18.12
N ASP A 100 -57.99 11.02 19.09
CA ASP A 100 -57.77 10.63 20.48
C ASP A 100 -59.03 10.00 21.12
N MET A 101 -60.23 10.56 20.86
CA MET A 101 -61.49 9.97 21.32
C MET A 101 -61.80 8.62 20.65
N LEU A 102 -61.45 8.45 19.37
CA LEU A 102 -61.62 7.17 18.68
C LEU A 102 -60.68 6.10 19.25
N ARG A 103 -59.44 6.49 19.61
CA ARG A 103 -58.48 5.60 20.24
C ARG A 103 -58.95 5.16 21.63
N GLU A 104 -59.46 6.07 22.45
CA GLU A 104 -59.98 5.73 23.78
C GLU A 104 -61.19 4.78 23.71
N LEU A 105 -62.08 4.96 22.72
CA LEU A 105 -63.20 4.05 22.49
C LEU A 105 -62.74 2.67 21.98
N GLU A 106 -61.73 2.63 21.12
CA GLU A 106 -61.15 1.36 20.63
C GLU A 106 -60.42 0.60 21.74
N GLU A 107 -59.71 1.29 22.63
CA GLU A 107 -59.08 0.68 23.81
C GLU A 107 -60.12 0.06 24.75
N LYS A 108 -61.22 0.78 25.06
CA LYS A 108 -62.33 0.25 25.85
C LYS A 108 -63.01 -0.95 25.17
N GLN A 109 -63.15 -0.91 23.85
CA GLN A 109 -63.72 -2.01 23.07
C GLN A 109 -62.84 -3.27 23.12
N GLN A 110 -61.51 -3.11 23.04
CA GLN A 110 -60.57 -4.23 23.15
C GLN A 110 -60.54 -4.82 24.55
N GLU A 111 -60.67 -4.00 25.60
CA GLU A 111 -60.71 -4.48 26.99
C GLU A 111 -61.92 -5.39 27.25
N ILE A 112 -63.11 -5.01 26.77
CA ILE A 112 -64.32 -5.83 26.86
C ILE A 112 -64.16 -7.15 26.09
N GLN A 113 -63.53 -7.13 24.92
CA GLN A 113 -63.29 -8.35 24.13
C GLN A 113 -62.33 -9.32 24.84
N ARG A 114 -61.23 -8.80 25.42
CA ARG A 114 -60.30 -9.63 26.20
C ARG A 114 -60.98 -10.28 27.40
N GLU A 115 -61.86 -9.56 28.10
CA GLU A 115 -62.62 -10.14 29.22
C GLU A 115 -63.58 -11.25 28.75
N GLN A 116 -64.22 -11.09 27.58
CA GLN A 116 -65.08 -12.12 27.00
C GLN A 116 -64.29 -13.38 26.61
N ASP A 117 -63.12 -13.22 25.99
CA ASP A 117 -62.29 -14.35 25.57
C ASP A 117 -61.72 -15.11 26.78
N GLU A 118 -61.24 -14.40 27.81
CA GLU A 118 -60.83 -15.03 29.08
C GLU A 118 -61.97 -15.82 29.74
N ARG A 119 -63.20 -15.28 29.74
CA ARG A 119 -64.37 -15.98 30.27
C ARG A 119 -64.70 -17.24 29.47
N ARG A 120 -64.65 -17.17 28.14
CA ARG A 120 -64.88 -18.33 27.25
C ARG A 120 -63.82 -19.40 27.44
N GLU A 121 -62.55 -19.04 27.55
CA GLU A 121 -61.47 -20.00 27.80
C GLU A 121 -61.65 -20.71 29.15
N MET A 122 -61.99 -19.97 30.20
CA MET A 122 -62.26 -20.57 31.51
C MET A 122 -63.50 -21.47 31.49
N GLN A 123 -64.56 -21.08 30.77
CA GLN A 123 -65.77 -21.90 30.60
C GLN A 123 -65.47 -23.19 29.82
N ASN A 124 -64.72 -23.10 28.73
CA ASN A 124 -64.27 -24.27 27.96
C ASN A 124 -63.42 -25.21 28.82
N LYS A 125 -62.54 -24.67 29.66
CA LYS A 125 -61.69 -25.45 30.57
C LYS A 125 -62.52 -26.17 31.64
N ILE A 126 -63.57 -25.54 32.15
CA ILE A 126 -64.53 -26.18 33.07
C ILE A 126 -65.27 -27.31 32.36
N GLN A 127 -65.83 -27.08 31.17
CA GLN A 127 -66.53 -28.11 30.39
C GLN A 127 -65.62 -29.30 30.03
N GLN A 128 -64.35 -29.05 29.72
CA GLN A 128 -63.37 -30.11 29.46
C GLN A 128 -63.05 -30.93 30.72
N MET A 129 -63.06 -30.32 31.91
CA MET A 129 -62.85 -31.06 33.16
C MET A 129 -64.12 -31.79 33.61
N GLU A 130 -65.31 -31.22 33.38
CA GLU A 130 -66.60 -31.85 33.68
C GLU A 130 -66.87 -33.07 32.79
N SER A 131 -66.59 -32.98 31.49
CA SER A 131 -66.74 -34.11 30.55
C SER A 131 -65.82 -35.28 30.90
N LYS A 132 -64.61 -35.02 31.42
CA LYS A 132 -63.70 -36.06 31.93
C LYS A 132 -64.21 -36.74 33.21
N LEU A 133 -64.97 -36.02 34.03
CA LEU A 133 -65.56 -36.56 35.27
C LEU A 133 -66.84 -37.38 35.00
N ILE A 134 -67.65 -36.96 34.03
CA ILE A 134 -68.94 -37.60 33.68
C ILE A 134 -68.75 -38.90 32.89
N THR A 135 -67.69 -39.02 32.09
CA THR A 135 -67.47 -40.19 31.21
C THR A 135 -66.59 -41.28 31.85
N GLY A 136 -66.14 -41.09 33.10
CA GLY A 136 -65.09 -41.90 33.74
C GLY A 136 -65.51 -43.23 34.37
N GLY A 137 -66.72 -43.75 34.15
CA GLY A 137 -67.23 -44.88 34.93
C GLY A 137 -66.84 -46.30 34.49
N LYS A 138 -66.50 -46.53 33.20
CA LYS A 138 -66.48 -47.92 32.67
C LYS A 138 -65.33 -48.33 31.73
N ASP A 139 -64.55 -47.40 31.21
CA ASP A 139 -63.46 -47.69 30.24
C ASP A 139 -62.05 -47.43 30.79
N ILE A 140 -61.89 -47.16 32.10
CA ILE A 140 -60.59 -46.76 32.67
C ILE A 140 -59.53 -47.85 32.47
N VAL A 141 -59.84 -49.13 32.72
CA VAL A 141 -58.82 -50.20 32.74
C VAL A 141 -58.35 -50.58 31.33
N THR A 142 -59.27 -50.63 30.37
CA THR A 142 -58.96 -50.88 28.96
C THR A 142 -58.23 -49.68 28.34
N HIS A 143 -58.68 -48.46 28.63
CA HIS A 143 -58.00 -47.25 28.20
C HIS A 143 -56.61 -47.09 28.82
N THR A 144 -56.40 -47.49 30.09
CA THR A 144 -55.05 -47.45 30.70
C THR A 144 -54.09 -48.46 30.06
N SER A 145 -54.56 -49.65 29.70
CA SER A 145 -53.72 -50.65 29.03
C SER A 145 -53.35 -50.20 27.61
N GLU A 146 -54.31 -49.68 26.86
CA GLU A 146 -54.06 -49.10 25.52
C GLU A 146 -53.16 -47.86 25.60
N GLN A 147 -53.31 -47.04 26.63
CA GLN A 147 -52.39 -45.92 26.91
C GLN A 147 -50.98 -46.38 27.24
N GLU A 148 -50.82 -47.45 28.01
CA GLU A 148 -49.50 -48.02 28.33
C GLU A 148 -48.82 -48.60 27.08
N GLU A 149 -49.54 -49.33 26.23
CA GLU A 149 -49.02 -49.85 24.97
C GLU A 149 -48.63 -48.72 24.00
N THR A 150 -49.47 -47.69 23.86
CA THR A 150 -49.15 -46.53 23.02
C THR A 150 -47.97 -45.71 23.57
N LEU A 151 -47.82 -45.59 24.89
CA LEU A 151 -46.64 -44.97 25.51
C LEU A 151 -45.38 -45.79 25.25
N LEU A 152 -45.47 -47.12 25.28
CA LEU A 152 -44.33 -48.00 25.01
C LEU A 152 -43.91 -47.93 23.53
N GLN A 153 -44.87 -47.88 22.61
CA GLN A 153 -44.61 -47.62 21.18
C GLN A 153 -43.98 -46.24 20.98
N LYS A 154 -44.51 -45.19 21.61
CA LYS A 154 -43.92 -43.84 21.55
C LYS A 154 -42.50 -43.81 22.11
N ARG A 155 -42.24 -44.49 23.24
CA ARG A 155 -40.88 -44.62 23.80
C ARG A 155 -39.92 -45.31 22.84
N ARG A 156 -40.36 -46.35 22.11
CA ARG A 156 -39.53 -46.99 21.08
C ARG A 156 -39.22 -46.04 19.92
N LEU A 157 -40.20 -45.29 19.44
CA LEU A 157 -40.00 -44.29 18.38
C LEU A 157 -39.06 -43.16 18.83
N ILE A 158 -39.20 -42.68 20.07
CA ILE A 158 -38.29 -41.68 20.64
C ILE A 158 -36.86 -42.24 20.72
N ALA A 159 -36.68 -43.47 21.21
CA ALA A 159 -35.36 -44.09 21.29
C ALA A 159 -34.73 -44.30 19.90
N GLU A 160 -35.51 -44.66 18.88
CA GLU A 160 -35.02 -44.73 17.50
C GLU A 160 -34.67 -43.35 16.94
N ALA A 161 -35.47 -42.33 17.22
CA ALA A 161 -35.19 -40.96 16.82
C ALA A 161 -33.93 -40.42 17.50
N GLU A 162 -33.72 -40.70 18.79
CA GLU A 162 -32.52 -40.36 19.55
C GLU A 162 -31.28 -41.04 18.97
N ARG A 163 -31.38 -42.32 18.58
CA ARG A 163 -30.28 -43.02 17.89
C ARG A 163 -29.93 -42.38 16.55
N ARG A 164 -30.92 -42.10 15.71
CA ARG A 164 -30.69 -41.42 14.42
C ARG A 164 -30.12 -40.02 14.62
N HIS A 165 -30.62 -39.27 15.60
CA HIS A 165 -30.10 -37.95 15.94
C HIS A 165 -28.63 -38.04 16.37
N TYR A 166 -28.28 -39.01 17.22
CA TYR A 166 -26.91 -39.23 17.65
C TYR A 166 -25.98 -39.62 16.49
N GLU A 167 -26.43 -40.49 15.58
CA GLU A 167 -25.65 -40.86 14.39
C GLU A 167 -25.41 -39.66 13.46
N VAL A 168 -26.45 -38.85 13.21
CA VAL A 168 -26.34 -37.62 12.40
C VAL A 168 -25.43 -36.62 13.08
N GLN A 169 -25.55 -36.43 14.40
CA GLN A 169 -24.70 -35.52 15.17
C GLN A 169 -23.23 -35.94 15.11
N LYS A 170 -22.95 -37.25 15.26
CA LYS A 170 -21.59 -37.79 15.13
C LYS A 170 -21.01 -37.58 13.73
N GLN A 171 -21.82 -37.76 12.68
CA GLN A 171 -21.38 -37.48 11.30
C GLN A 171 -21.12 -35.99 11.08
N LEU A 172 -21.94 -35.11 11.67
CA LEU A 172 -21.75 -33.67 11.61
C LEU A 172 -20.43 -33.26 12.29
N GLU A 173 -20.16 -33.79 13.49
CA GLU A 173 -18.93 -33.54 14.25
C GLU A 173 -17.70 -34.00 13.47
N GLN A 174 -17.71 -35.20 12.89
CA GLN A 174 -16.63 -35.67 12.02
C GLN A 174 -16.42 -34.76 10.80
N GLY A 175 -17.51 -34.33 10.16
CA GLY A 175 -17.44 -33.39 9.04
C GLY A 175 -16.91 -32.00 9.44
N GLU A 176 -17.23 -31.54 10.66
CA GLU A 176 -16.70 -30.30 11.22
C GLU A 176 -15.21 -30.42 11.55
N GLU A 177 -14.77 -31.52 12.16
CA GLU A 177 -13.35 -31.81 12.40
C GLU A 177 -12.56 -31.86 11.09
N GLU A 178 -13.05 -32.58 10.08
CA GLU A 178 -12.41 -32.63 8.77
C GLU A 178 -12.31 -31.23 8.14
N ARG A 179 -13.38 -30.44 8.21
CA ARG A 179 -13.37 -29.05 7.73
C ARG A 179 -12.38 -28.19 8.49
N GLN A 180 -12.26 -28.36 9.81
CA GLN A 180 -11.29 -27.63 10.64
C GLN A 180 -9.87 -28.00 10.24
N THR A 181 -9.53 -29.29 10.12
CA THR A 181 -8.18 -29.72 9.69
C THR A 181 -7.83 -29.22 8.29
N ILE A 182 -8.81 -29.15 7.37
CA ILE A 182 -8.63 -28.59 6.04
C ILE A 182 -8.39 -27.08 6.12
N ASN A 183 -9.14 -26.34 6.94
CA ASN A 183 -8.93 -24.91 7.16
C ASN A 183 -7.57 -24.59 7.78
N GLU A 184 -7.11 -25.39 8.74
CA GLU A 184 -5.75 -25.28 9.31
C GLU A 184 -4.67 -25.50 8.23
N LYS A 185 -4.84 -26.51 7.37
CA LYS A 185 -3.93 -26.72 6.23
C LYS A 185 -3.96 -25.55 5.26
N TYR A 186 -5.13 -25.01 4.92
CA TYR A 186 -5.25 -23.88 4.01
C TYR A 186 -4.68 -22.59 4.60
N THR A 187 -4.83 -22.35 5.90
CA THR A 187 -4.25 -21.17 6.57
C THR A 187 -2.72 -21.26 6.58
N ASN A 188 -2.15 -22.40 6.92
CA ASN A 188 -0.70 -22.64 6.84
C ASN A 188 -0.17 -22.42 5.39
N ILE A 189 -0.84 -22.98 4.38
CA ILE A 189 -0.45 -22.78 2.98
C ILE A 189 -0.54 -21.29 2.57
N LYS A 190 -1.58 -20.57 3.04
CA LYS A 190 -1.71 -19.13 2.77
C LYS A 190 -0.56 -18.34 3.39
N GLU A 191 -0.20 -18.63 4.64
CA GLU A 191 0.94 -18.02 5.33
C GLU A 191 2.25 -18.30 4.58
N GLU A 192 2.50 -19.55 4.16
CA GLU A 192 3.68 -19.88 3.35
C GLU A 192 3.74 -19.10 2.02
N VAL A 193 2.59 -18.93 1.37
CA VAL A 193 2.49 -18.18 0.11
C VAL A 193 2.83 -16.71 0.34
N GLU A 194 2.31 -16.11 1.42
CA GLU A 194 2.63 -14.73 1.78
C GLU A 194 4.12 -14.55 2.15
N ASP A 195 4.71 -15.49 2.89
CA ASP A 195 6.14 -15.50 3.17
C ASP A 195 6.99 -15.63 1.90
N LYS A 196 6.62 -16.52 0.99
CA LYS A 196 7.30 -16.69 -0.31
C LYS A 196 7.12 -15.44 -1.18
N ARG A 197 5.94 -14.80 -1.16
CA ARG A 197 5.69 -13.52 -1.85
C ARG A 197 6.56 -12.40 -1.28
N ALA A 198 6.65 -12.27 0.03
CA ALA A 198 7.50 -11.28 0.69
C ALA A 198 8.99 -11.50 0.36
N LYS A 199 9.46 -12.75 0.37
CA LYS A 199 10.83 -13.11 -0.06
C LYS A 199 11.06 -12.75 -1.53
N LYS A 200 10.12 -13.07 -2.42
CA LYS A 200 10.18 -12.71 -3.85
C LYS A 200 10.25 -11.19 -4.04
N GLU A 201 9.47 -10.43 -3.30
CA GLU A 201 9.48 -8.96 -3.38
C GLU A 201 10.82 -8.38 -2.89
N LYS A 202 11.37 -8.90 -1.78
CA LYS A 202 12.70 -8.50 -1.28
C LYS A 202 13.78 -8.79 -2.32
N LEU A 203 13.78 -9.98 -2.91
CA LEU A 203 14.73 -10.35 -3.98
C LEU A 203 14.56 -9.47 -5.22
N SER A 204 13.32 -9.18 -5.64
CA SER A 204 13.05 -8.28 -6.76
C SER A 204 13.58 -6.86 -6.50
N LYS A 205 13.40 -6.33 -5.28
CA LYS A 205 13.98 -5.03 -4.88
C LYS A 205 15.50 -5.04 -4.92
N GLN A 206 16.14 -6.11 -4.45
CA GLN A 206 17.59 -6.26 -4.52
C GLN A 206 18.08 -6.35 -5.97
N LEU A 207 17.38 -7.10 -6.81
CA LEU A 207 17.67 -7.23 -8.24
C LEU A 207 17.60 -5.86 -8.94
N LYS A 208 16.52 -5.10 -8.73
CA LYS A 208 16.39 -3.73 -9.26
C LYS A 208 17.51 -2.80 -8.80
N LYS A 209 17.95 -2.91 -7.53
CA LYS A 209 19.10 -2.14 -7.02
C LYS A 209 20.40 -2.53 -7.72
N LEU A 210 20.62 -3.81 -7.99
CA LEU A 210 21.81 -4.28 -8.70
C LEU A 210 21.78 -3.87 -10.17
N GLU A 211 20.62 -3.92 -10.82
CA GLU A 211 20.43 -3.41 -12.19
C GLU A 211 20.75 -1.92 -12.28
N ALA A 212 20.25 -1.11 -11.34
CA ALA A 212 20.57 0.31 -11.27
C ALA A 212 22.08 0.56 -11.09
N LYS A 213 22.74 -0.18 -10.18
CA LYS A 213 24.20 -0.10 -9.99
C LYS A 213 24.97 -0.50 -11.23
N LYS A 214 24.51 -1.54 -11.95
CA LYS A 214 25.13 -1.97 -13.21
C LYS A 214 25.06 -0.86 -14.24
N LEU A 215 23.89 -0.23 -14.41
CA LEU A 215 23.73 0.90 -15.32
C LEU A 215 24.62 2.08 -14.93
N GLU A 216 24.70 2.42 -13.64
CA GLU A 216 25.57 3.48 -13.13
C GLU A 216 27.06 3.19 -13.43
N ILE A 217 27.52 1.95 -13.23
CA ILE A 217 28.90 1.54 -13.53
C ILE A 217 29.17 1.62 -15.04
N VAL A 218 28.24 1.15 -15.88
CA VAL A 218 28.37 1.23 -17.34
C VAL A 218 28.48 2.67 -17.81
N GLU A 219 27.68 3.58 -17.25
CA GLU A 219 27.72 4.99 -17.60
C GLU A 219 29.03 5.66 -17.15
N LYS A 220 29.51 5.35 -15.93
CA LYS A 220 30.83 5.79 -15.47
C LYS A 220 31.95 5.28 -16.38
N HIS A 221 31.89 4.02 -16.80
CA HIS A 221 32.86 3.46 -17.75
C HIS A 221 32.80 4.13 -19.11
N ARG A 222 31.60 4.54 -19.58
CA ARG A 222 31.43 5.28 -20.83
C ARG A 222 32.12 6.64 -20.75
N ILE A 223 31.88 7.40 -19.68
CA ILE A 223 32.48 8.72 -19.47
C ILE A 223 34.02 8.60 -19.40
N VAL A 224 34.54 7.70 -18.56
CA VAL A 224 36.00 7.49 -18.44
C VAL A 224 36.61 7.06 -19.77
N ARG A 225 35.92 6.22 -20.56
CA ARG A 225 36.40 5.86 -21.90
C ARG A 225 36.45 7.07 -22.83
N GLU A 226 35.41 7.90 -22.85
CA GLU A 226 35.37 9.12 -23.66
C GLU A 226 36.49 10.11 -23.28
N GLU A 227 36.78 10.25 -21.98
CA GLU A 227 37.89 11.06 -21.46
C GLU A 227 39.26 10.50 -21.91
N LEU A 228 39.52 9.21 -21.71
CA LEU A 228 40.76 8.56 -22.14
C LEU A 228 40.95 8.62 -23.66
N GLU A 229 39.88 8.48 -24.44
CA GLU A 229 39.93 8.65 -25.90
C GLU A 229 40.20 10.10 -26.31
N ALA A 230 39.78 11.10 -25.52
CA ALA A 230 40.11 12.49 -25.75
C ALA A 230 41.59 12.77 -25.45
N GLU A 231 42.11 12.27 -24.32
CA GLU A 231 43.54 12.34 -23.97
C GLU A 231 44.41 11.66 -25.02
N GLN A 232 44.01 10.45 -25.46
CA GLN A 232 44.72 9.73 -26.51
C GLN A 232 44.74 10.54 -27.82
N ARG A 233 43.63 11.17 -28.21
CA ARG A 233 43.57 12.05 -29.38
C ARG A 233 44.49 13.26 -29.24
N GLU A 234 44.59 13.85 -28.05
CA GLU A 234 45.51 14.97 -27.79
C GLU A 234 46.97 14.54 -27.88
N ILE A 235 47.35 13.43 -27.23
CA ILE A 235 48.71 12.87 -27.32
C ILE A 235 49.05 12.50 -28.76
N GLN A 236 48.11 11.92 -29.51
CA GLN A 236 48.30 11.63 -30.94
C GLN A 236 48.50 12.90 -31.77
N LYS A 237 47.77 13.99 -31.51
CA LYS A 237 47.99 15.28 -32.18
C LYS A 237 49.38 15.83 -31.89
N GLN A 238 49.81 15.82 -30.62
CA GLN A 238 51.14 16.26 -30.22
C GLN A 238 52.24 15.41 -30.86
N THR A 239 52.05 14.08 -30.89
CA THR A 239 53.00 13.14 -31.51
C THR A 239 53.12 13.39 -33.01
N LYS A 240 51.99 13.55 -33.72
CA LYS A 240 51.98 13.89 -35.15
C LYS A 240 52.64 15.24 -35.42
N LEU A 241 52.41 16.23 -34.57
CA LEU A 241 53.08 17.54 -34.67
C LEU A 241 54.60 17.38 -34.55
N PHE A 242 55.08 16.68 -33.51
CA PHE A 242 56.51 16.46 -33.35
C PHE A 242 57.11 15.66 -34.50
N GLN A 243 56.39 14.66 -35.02
CA GLN A 243 56.82 13.91 -36.19
C GLN A 243 56.94 14.80 -37.43
N LEU A 244 55.96 15.68 -37.70
CA LEU A 244 56.02 16.65 -38.79
C LEU A 244 57.18 17.64 -38.62
N ILE A 245 57.46 18.07 -37.41
CA ILE A 245 58.62 18.94 -37.13
C ILE A 245 59.92 18.19 -37.44
N ILE A 246 60.04 16.94 -36.99
CA ILE A 246 61.23 16.11 -37.26
C ILE A 246 61.41 15.88 -38.76
N GLU A 247 60.33 15.59 -39.49
CA GLU A 247 60.39 15.31 -40.94
C GLU A 247 60.75 16.55 -41.76
N ASN A 248 60.24 17.74 -41.40
CA ASN A 248 60.45 18.96 -42.17
C ASN A 248 61.71 19.75 -41.79
N PHE A 249 62.14 19.70 -40.51
CA PHE A 249 63.20 20.57 -39.99
C PHE A 249 64.50 19.86 -39.62
N ILE A 250 64.53 18.53 -39.47
CA ILE A 250 65.73 17.80 -39.05
C ILE A 250 66.26 16.94 -40.21
N PRO A 251 67.51 17.14 -40.66
CA PRO A 251 68.15 16.29 -41.65
C PRO A 251 68.15 14.80 -41.23
N THR A 252 67.89 13.91 -42.18
CA THR A 252 67.77 12.46 -41.94
C THR A 252 69.02 11.86 -41.27
N ASP A 253 70.21 12.39 -41.61
CA ASP A 253 71.48 11.93 -41.08
C ASP A 253 71.66 12.22 -39.59
N GLU A 254 71.19 13.38 -39.12
CA GLU A 254 71.26 13.75 -37.70
C GLU A 254 70.25 12.95 -36.88
N ARG A 255 69.05 12.72 -37.43
CA ARG A 255 68.04 11.86 -36.83
C ARG A 255 68.58 10.44 -36.59
N GLU A 256 69.23 9.84 -37.58
CA GLU A 256 69.83 8.52 -37.41
C GLU A 256 70.97 8.48 -36.40
N ARG A 257 71.81 9.52 -36.36
CA ARG A 257 72.88 9.66 -35.36
C ARG A 257 72.33 9.77 -33.94
N LEU A 258 71.22 10.49 -33.75
CA LEU A 258 70.54 10.61 -32.46
C LEU A 258 69.85 9.31 -32.05
N LEU A 259 69.10 8.67 -32.95
CA LEU A 259 68.42 7.39 -32.66
C LEU A 259 69.39 6.30 -32.20
N LYS A 260 70.60 6.24 -32.77
CA LYS A 260 71.64 5.29 -32.34
C LYS A 260 72.22 5.58 -30.94
N ARG A 261 72.05 6.80 -30.42
CA ARG A 261 72.59 7.24 -29.12
C ARG A 261 71.53 7.30 -28.02
N ILE A 262 70.27 7.38 -28.39
CA ILE A 262 69.17 7.44 -27.44
C ILE A 262 69.02 6.07 -26.75
N GLN A 263 69.05 6.07 -25.43
CA GLN A 263 68.81 4.90 -24.60
C GLN A 263 67.70 5.22 -23.60
N PHE A 264 66.73 4.32 -23.48
CA PHE A 264 65.68 4.44 -22.48
C PHE A 264 66.19 3.93 -21.13
N ASP A 265 66.04 4.74 -20.08
CA ASP A 265 66.31 4.33 -18.71
C ASP A 265 64.99 3.98 -18.01
N ASP A 266 64.72 2.67 -17.91
CA ASP A 266 63.53 2.11 -17.26
C ASP A 266 63.41 2.53 -15.78
N ARG A 267 64.53 2.79 -15.09
CA ARG A 267 64.51 3.13 -13.65
C ARG A 267 63.97 4.53 -13.38
N HIS A 268 64.23 5.46 -14.30
CA HIS A 268 63.83 6.86 -14.15
C HIS A 268 62.73 7.26 -15.14
N ASN A 269 62.29 6.36 -16.02
CA ASN A 269 61.28 6.60 -17.06
C ASN A 269 61.66 7.80 -17.95
N ARG A 270 62.93 7.91 -18.33
CA ARG A 270 63.46 9.03 -19.12
C ARG A 270 64.35 8.52 -20.25
N TRP A 271 64.25 9.18 -21.39
CA TRP A 271 65.21 9.01 -22.48
C TRP A 271 66.50 9.75 -22.14
N THR A 272 67.62 9.05 -22.18
CA THR A 272 68.95 9.62 -21.97
C THR A 272 69.76 9.49 -23.25
N LEU A 273 70.58 10.51 -23.57
CA LEU A 273 71.49 10.44 -24.69
C LEU A 273 72.80 9.84 -24.20
N LYS A 274 73.27 8.77 -24.84
CA LYS A 274 74.61 8.26 -24.61
C LYS A 274 75.60 9.35 -25.02
N GLU A 275 76.41 9.78 -24.07
CA GLU A 275 77.49 10.73 -24.34
C GLU A 275 78.31 10.18 -25.51
N LEU A 276 78.49 11.00 -26.54
CA LEU A 276 79.59 10.78 -27.46
C LEU A 276 80.81 10.62 -26.58
N SER A 277 81.40 9.43 -26.61
CA SER A 277 82.78 9.26 -26.15
C SER A 277 83.51 10.46 -26.73
N LYS A 278 83.91 11.40 -25.87
CA LYS A 278 85.01 12.30 -26.17
C LYS A 278 86.16 11.31 -26.31
N GLN A 279 86.28 10.69 -27.48
CA GLN A 279 87.58 10.37 -27.99
C GLN A 279 88.23 11.72 -27.92
N THR A 280 89.01 11.91 -26.86
CA THR A 280 90.18 12.74 -26.94
C THR A 280 90.90 12.13 -28.14
N ASP A 281 90.57 12.63 -29.33
CA ASP A 281 91.59 12.82 -30.34
C ASP A 281 92.66 13.56 -29.55
N GLN A 282 93.61 12.81 -29.00
CA GLN A 282 94.92 13.33 -28.71
C GLN A 282 95.30 13.90 -30.06
N MET A 283 95.03 15.19 -30.26
CA MET A 283 95.28 15.84 -31.53
C MET A 283 96.72 15.49 -31.84
N ALA A 284 96.92 14.69 -32.91
CA ALA A 284 98.24 14.17 -33.21
C ALA A 284 99.22 15.35 -33.15
N ALA A 285 100.27 15.21 -32.33
CA ALA A 285 101.21 16.30 -32.11
C ALA A 285 101.64 16.83 -33.48
N ARG A 286 101.44 18.14 -33.70
CA ARG A 286 101.63 18.73 -35.03
C ARG A 286 103.06 18.44 -35.50
N PRO A 287 103.27 17.95 -36.73
CA PRO A 287 104.59 17.57 -37.20
C PRO A 287 105.52 18.79 -37.23
N ILE A 288 106.74 18.60 -36.72
CA ILE A 288 107.84 19.59 -36.67
C ILE A 288 108.84 19.19 -37.77
N LEU A 289 109.26 20.12 -38.64
CA LEU A 289 110.20 19.82 -39.73
C LEU A 289 111.68 19.82 -39.29
N THR A 290 112.09 20.76 -38.44
CA THR A 290 113.50 20.97 -38.03
C THR A 290 113.59 21.56 -36.62
N HIS A 291 114.77 21.48 -35.98
CA HIS A 291 114.98 21.96 -34.60
C HIS A 291 114.87 23.49 -34.42
N SER A 292 114.97 24.27 -35.51
CA SER A 292 114.88 25.74 -35.46
C SER A 292 113.45 26.26 -35.55
N ASP A 293 112.58 25.59 -36.32
CA ASP A 293 111.26 26.11 -36.65
C ASP A 293 110.15 25.23 -36.07
N ARG A 294 109.33 25.85 -35.20
CA ARG A 294 108.19 25.18 -34.56
C ARG A 294 107.09 24.75 -35.54
N ARG A 295 107.14 25.18 -36.81
CA ARG A 295 106.11 24.91 -37.82
C ARG A 295 106.75 24.62 -39.19
N PRO A 296 106.21 23.67 -39.96
CA PRO A 296 106.58 23.54 -41.36
C PRO A 296 106.22 24.82 -42.11
N ILE A 297 107.15 25.43 -42.83
CA ILE A 297 106.89 26.61 -43.68
C ILE A 297 107.19 26.24 -45.14
N ALA A 298 106.28 26.56 -46.06
CA ALA A 298 106.49 26.36 -47.49
C ALA A 298 107.55 27.33 -48.02
N VAL A 299 108.36 26.90 -48.98
CA VAL A 299 109.45 27.71 -49.58
C VAL A 299 108.94 29.06 -50.11
N HIS A 300 107.74 29.08 -50.69
CA HIS A 300 107.08 30.30 -51.16
C HIS A 300 106.79 31.32 -50.04
N SER A 301 106.39 30.84 -48.86
CA SER A 301 106.15 31.68 -47.69
C SER A 301 107.45 32.16 -47.05
N GLN A 302 108.54 31.38 -47.13
CA GLN A 302 109.88 31.82 -46.71
C GLN A 302 110.42 32.93 -47.63
N SER A 303 110.26 32.81 -48.95
CA SER A 303 110.75 33.83 -49.89
C SER A 303 110.01 35.15 -49.78
N ASN A 304 108.72 35.13 -49.41
CA ASN A 304 107.89 36.32 -49.28
C ASN A 304 107.96 36.96 -47.89
N SER A 305 108.69 36.39 -46.93
CA SER A 305 108.88 37.01 -45.61
C SER A 305 109.89 38.15 -45.72
N ILE A 306 109.39 39.36 -45.97
CA ILE A 306 110.21 40.57 -45.97
C ILE A 306 110.46 40.98 -44.50
N PRO A 307 111.72 41.07 -44.02
CA PRO A 307 112.03 41.32 -42.61
C PRO A 307 111.49 42.66 -42.06
N GLU A 308 111.21 43.61 -42.93
CA GLU A 308 110.91 45.01 -42.58
C GLU A 308 109.42 45.30 -42.39
N ILE A 309 108.52 44.36 -42.75
CA ILE A 309 107.07 44.53 -42.64
C ILE A 309 106.53 43.49 -41.65
N ALA A 310 106.51 43.86 -40.36
CA ALA A 310 106.12 42.99 -39.24
C ALA A 310 104.67 42.45 -39.26
N TYR A 311 103.86 42.83 -40.27
CA TYR A 311 102.49 42.36 -40.43
C TYR A 311 102.38 41.05 -41.23
N PHE A 312 103.38 40.72 -42.05
CA PHE A 312 103.42 39.42 -42.74
C PHE A 312 104.15 38.41 -41.88
N LYS A 313 103.41 37.81 -40.92
CA LYS A 313 103.87 36.58 -40.30
C LYS A 313 103.89 35.49 -41.37
N GLY A 314 104.98 34.75 -41.47
CA GLY A 314 105.18 33.65 -42.43
C GLY A 314 104.22 32.48 -42.21
N GLU A 315 102.94 32.71 -42.47
CA GLU A 315 101.90 31.70 -42.48
C GLU A 315 101.93 31.00 -43.85
N ASN A 316 101.69 29.68 -43.89
CA ASN A 316 101.60 28.89 -45.13
C ASN A 316 100.28 29.18 -45.86
N ILE A 317 100.04 30.45 -46.14
CA ILE A 317 98.86 30.91 -46.83
C ILE A 317 99.35 31.39 -48.19
N ILE A 318 98.94 30.68 -49.23
CA ILE A 318 99.12 31.16 -50.59
C ILE A 318 97.97 32.15 -50.83
N LEU A 319 98.30 33.44 -50.89
CA LEU A 319 97.36 34.47 -51.33
C LEU A 319 97.24 34.38 -52.85
N LEU A 320 96.33 33.54 -53.34
CA LEU A 320 95.92 33.61 -54.73
C LEU A 320 95.02 34.84 -54.91
N GLN A 321 95.34 35.70 -55.88
CA GLN A 321 94.34 36.63 -56.43
C GLN A 321 93.26 35.77 -57.09
N LEU A 322 92.10 35.67 -56.44
CA LEU A 322 90.94 35.02 -57.01
C LEU A 322 90.38 35.95 -58.10
N ASP A 323 90.30 35.46 -59.33
CA ASP A 323 89.54 36.13 -60.39
C ASP A 323 88.06 36.11 -60.00
N PHE A 324 87.56 37.25 -59.53
CA PHE A 324 86.13 37.41 -59.29
C PHE A 324 85.39 37.45 -60.63
N PRO A 325 84.24 36.78 -60.77
CA PRO A 325 83.44 36.90 -61.98
C PRO A 325 83.05 38.37 -62.19
N SER A 326 83.13 38.84 -63.43
CA SER A 326 82.68 40.18 -63.80
C SER A 326 81.22 40.37 -63.39
N ARG A 327 80.91 41.55 -62.84
CA ARG A 327 79.60 41.94 -62.29
C ARG A 327 78.45 41.44 -63.17
N THR A 328 77.64 40.51 -62.65
CA THR A 328 76.49 39.92 -63.33
C THR A 328 75.16 40.65 -63.05
N THR A 329 75.20 41.80 -62.35
CA THR A 329 74.02 42.60 -62.03
C THR A 329 73.88 43.78 -63.00
N ARG A 330 72.70 43.90 -63.62
CA ARG A 330 72.29 45.09 -64.38
C ARG A 330 71.76 46.13 -63.40
N ASP A 331 72.19 47.38 -63.53
CA ASP A 331 71.63 48.49 -62.74
C ASP A 331 70.15 48.66 -63.06
N TYR A 332 69.35 48.93 -62.03
CA TYR A 332 67.92 49.17 -62.18
C TYR A 332 67.71 50.52 -62.88
N GLU A 333 67.07 50.50 -64.05
CA GLU A 333 66.62 51.70 -64.73
C GLU A 333 65.15 51.92 -64.34
N ASP A 334 64.87 53.04 -63.68
CA ASP A 334 63.51 53.42 -63.31
C ASP A 334 62.62 53.51 -64.56
N PRO A 335 61.39 52.98 -64.53
CA PRO A 335 60.47 53.07 -65.66
C PRO A 335 60.12 54.53 -65.95
N MET A 336 60.16 54.92 -67.23
CA MET A 336 59.89 56.29 -67.66
C MET A 336 58.43 56.67 -67.35
N VAL A 337 58.21 57.38 -66.25
CA VAL A 337 56.88 57.80 -65.82
C VAL A 337 56.39 58.95 -66.73
N PRO A 338 55.16 58.88 -67.27
CA PRO A 338 54.60 59.96 -68.09
C PRO A 338 54.62 61.32 -67.35
N PRO A 339 54.96 62.43 -68.03
CA PRO A 339 55.16 63.75 -67.40
C PRO A 339 53.97 64.24 -66.57
N MET A 340 52.75 63.82 -66.95
CA MET A 340 51.52 64.17 -66.26
C MET A 340 51.45 63.56 -64.86
N ILE A 341 51.91 62.31 -64.69
CA ILE A 341 51.93 61.62 -63.40
C ILE A 341 53.04 62.21 -62.52
N GLN A 342 54.19 62.54 -63.12
CA GLN A 342 55.28 63.20 -62.40
C GLN A 342 54.89 64.61 -61.91
N ALA A 343 54.12 65.37 -62.71
CA ALA A 343 53.56 66.65 -62.30
C ALA A 343 52.49 66.51 -61.21
N ALA A 344 51.65 65.48 -61.27
CA ALA A 344 50.65 65.19 -60.24
C ALA A 344 51.30 64.78 -58.91
N MET A 345 52.33 63.92 -58.94
CA MET A 345 53.13 63.58 -57.76
C MET A 345 53.88 64.80 -57.21
N GLY A 346 54.48 65.61 -58.08
CA GLY A 346 55.15 66.85 -57.67
C GLY A 346 54.21 67.89 -57.08
N LYS A 347 52.94 67.92 -57.51
CA LYS A 347 51.91 68.78 -56.91
C LYS A 347 51.40 68.24 -55.57
N ALA A 348 51.31 66.92 -55.42
CA ALA A 348 50.95 66.27 -54.16
C ALA A 348 52.05 66.31 -53.10
N MET A 349 53.31 66.49 -53.52
CA MET A 349 54.49 66.61 -52.64
C MET A 349 54.82 68.07 -52.27
N LYS A 350 54.02 69.05 -52.71
CA LYS A 350 54.12 70.42 -52.19
C LYS A 350 53.26 70.50 -50.92
N ASP A 351 53.92 70.61 -49.78
CA ASP A 351 53.29 70.83 -48.49
C ASP A 351 52.43 72.11 -48.54
N GLU A 352 51.18 72.03 -48.07
CA GLU A 352 50.27 73.18 -48.00
C GLU A 352 50.88 74.24 -47.08
N GLU A 353 51.15 75.43 -47.62
CA GLU A 353 51.64 76.57 -46.85
C GLU A 353 50.63 76.90 -45.74
N ASN A 354 51.16 77.04 -44.52
CA ASN A 354 50.41 77.24 -43.28
C ASN A 354 49.29 78.29 -43.42
N ILE A 355 48.07 77.85 -43.13
CA ILE A 355 46.92 78.73 -42.90
C ILE A 355 47.20 79.50 -41.60
N GLU A 356 47.67 80.75 -41.71
CA GLU A 356 47.65 81.70 -40.61
C GLU A 356 46.20 82.14 -40.36
N LEU A 357 45.60 81.61 -39.31
CA LEU A 357 44.36 82.07 -38.71
C LEU A 357 44.65 83.32 -37.86
N ASP A 358 44.33 84.51 -38.39
CA ASP A 358 44.23 85.74 -37.60
C ASP A 358 42.75 86.12 -37.42
N ALA A 359 42.33 86.08 -36.15
CA ALA A 359 41.17 86.68 -35.46
C ALA A 359 39.76 86.66 -36.10
#